data_AF-A0A2I0SZD9-F1
#
_entry.id   AF-A0A2I0SZD9-F1
#
_cell.length_a   1.000
_cell.length_b   1.000
_cell.length_c   1.000
_cell.angle_alpha   90.00
_cell.angle_beta   90.00
_cell.angle_gamma   90.00
#
_symmetry.space_group_name_H-M   'P 1'
#
loop_
_entity.id
_entity.type
_entity.pdbx_description
1 polymer ?
#
loop_
_entity_poly.entity_id
_entity_poly.type
_entity_poly.pdbx_seq_one_letter_code
_entity_poly.pdbx_strand_id
1 'polypeptide(L)'
;MDVDPYASMQVGMRVVRGVDWKWGNQDSGEGNVGTVVEIGRTGSPTTPDKTVVVQWDQGNRTNYRTGFQGAYDLLLYDNAQIGRYSMDKKHKH
;
A
#
# COMPACT_ATOMS: atom_id res chain seq x y z
N MET A 1 -7.99 -7.01 -15.71
CA MET A 1 -7.97 -5.67 -15.11
C MET A 1 -6.73 -5.02 -15.63
N ASP A 2 -6.87 -4.01 -16.48
CA ASP A 2 -5.74 -3.22 -16.94
C ASP A 2 -5.20 -2.47 -15.72
N VAL A 3 -4.08 -2.94 -15.19
CA VAL A 3 -3.35 -2.25 -14.13
C VAL A 3 -2.88 -0.93 -14.72
N ASP A 4 -3.56 0.16 -14.35
CA ASP A 4 -3.13 1.50 -14.70
C ASP A 4 -1.70 1.68 -14.16
N PRO A 5 -0.68 1.82 -15.03
CA PRO A 5 0.71 1.97 -14.60
C PRO A 5 0.95 3.27 -13.81
N TYR A 6 -0.06 4.14 -13.72
CA TYR A 6 -0.04 5.38 -12.96
C TYR A 6 -1.07 5.41 -11.83
N ALA A 7 -1.60 4.27 -11.38
CA ALA A 7 -2.51 4.23 -10.23
C ALA A 7 -1.88 4.94 -9.03
N SER A 8 -2.27 6.19 -8.84
CA SER A 8 -1.76 7.04 -7.78
C SER A 8 -2.13 6.41 -6.44
N MET A 9 -1.23 6.45 -5.47
CA MET A 9 -1.51 5.97 -4.11
C MET A 9 -2.83 6.56 -3.58
N GLN A 10 -3.67 5.72 -3.00
CA GLN A 10 -4.98 6.06 -2.44
C GLN A 10 -5.09 5.61 -1.00
N VAL A 11 -5.90 6.32 -0.21
CA VAL A 11 -6.29 5.88 1.13
C VAL A 11 -6.98 4.52 1.04
N GLY A 12 -6.63 3.61 1.94
CA GLY A 12 -7.14 2.23 1.97
C GLY A 12 -6.27 1.22 1.22
N MET A 13 -5.33 1.67 0.38
CA MET A 13 -4.39 0.75 -0.27
C MET A 13 -3.51 0.04 0.75
N ARG A 14 -3.29 -1.25 0.51
CA ARG A 14 -2.40 -2.09 1.29
C ARG A 14 -1.00 -2.02 0.71
N VAL A 15 0.00 -1.91 1.57
CA VAL A 15 1.39 -1.68 1.17
C VAL A 15 2.36 -2.50 2.00
N VAL A 16 3.53 -2.75 1.43
CA VAL A 16 4.73 -3.31 2.10
C VAL A 16 5.93 -2.39 1.84
N ARG A 17 7.03 -2.57 2.59
CA ARG A 17 8.28 -1.85 2.30
C ARG A 17 8.77 -2.11 0.86
N GLY A 18 9.32 -1.09 0.22
CA GLY A 18 9.84 -1.11 -1.14
C GLY A 18 11.36 -1.00 -1.25
N VAL A 19 11.84 -0.83 -2.48
CA VAL A 19 13.28 -0.86 -2.81
C VAL A 19 14.07 0.29 -2.19
N ASP A 20 13.46 1.48 -2.07
CA ASP A 20 14.15 2.66 -1.52
C ASP A 20 14.01 2.77 0.02
N TRP A 21 13.41 1.75 0.66
CA TRP A 21 13.19 1.73 2.10
C TRP A 21 14.49 1.89 2.88
N LYS A 22 14.50 2.86 3.79
CA LYS A 22 15.66 3.16 4.66
C LYS A 22 15.29 3.37 6.12
N TRP A 23 14.08 2.99 6.50
CA TRP A 23 13.47 3.36 7.80
C TRP A 23 13.59 2.25 8.86
N GLY A 24 14.61 1.39 8.73
CA GLY A 24 14.83 0.28 9.66
C GLY A 24 13.62 -0.64 9.76
N ASN A 25 13.19 -0.98 10.98
CA ASN A 25 12.03 -1.83 11.25
C ASN A 25 10.82 -1.04 11.76
N GLN A 26 10.60 0.17 11.22
CA GLN A 26 9.40 0.95 11.54
C GLN A 26 8.10 0.27 11.08
N ASP A 27 8.16 -0.64 10.13
CA ASP A 27 7.11 -1.55 9.71
C ASP A 27 7.12 -2.88 10.48
N SER A 28 7.92 -3.01 11.55
CA SER A 28 8.14 -4.25 12.32
C SER A 28 8.91 -5.37 11.59
N GLY A 29 9.59 -5.06 10.49
CA GLY A 29 10.42 -6.02 9.75
C GLY A 29 9.90 -6.30 8.34
N GLU A 30 10.72 -6.95 7.51
CA GLU A 30 10.38 -7.23 6.11
C GLU A 30 9.14 -8.13 6.00
N GLY A 31 8.29 -7.82 5.01
CA GLY A 31 7.05 -8.57 4.73
C GLY A 31 5.84 -8.15 5.54
N ASN A 32 5.96 -7.21 6.49
CA ASN A 32 4.81 -6.65 7.19
C ASN A 32 4.00 -5.71 6.28
N VAL A 33 2.69 -5.69 6.51
CA VAL A 33 1.73 -4.96 5.70
C VAL A 33 1.18 -3.76 6.48
N GLY A 34 0.90 -2.68 5.76
CA GLY A 34 0.24 -1.49 6.29
C GLY A 34 -0.85 -0.98 5.38
N THR A 35 -1.64 -0.02 5.89
CA THR A 35 -2.68 0.68 5.15
C THR A 35 -2.30 2.14 4.95
N VAL A 36 -2.41 2.65 3.73
CA VAL A 36 -2.33 4.09 3.47
C VAL A 36 -3.54 4.78 4.12
N VAL A 37 -3.29 5.71 5.04
CA VAL A 37 -4.35 6.43 5.78
C VAL A 37 -4.42 7.92 5.43
N GLU A 38 -3.40 8.46 4.76
CA GLU A 38 -3.35 9.87 4.38
C GLU A 38 -2.48 10.06 3.13
N ILE A 39 -2.92 10.89 2.19
CA ILE A 39 -2.15 11.30 1.02
C ILE A 39 -1.56 12.69 1.27
N GLY A 40 -0.26 12.81 1.05
CA GLY A 40 0.46 14.06 1.18
C GLY A 40 0.10 15.08 0.11
N ARG A 41 0.29 16.36 0.44
CA ARG A 41 -0.14 17.49 -0.39
C ARG A 41 0.81 18.67 -0.25
N THR A 42 0.94 19.44 -1.32
CA THR A 42 1.76 20.65 -1.34
C THR A 42 1.35 21.61 -0.23
N GLY A 43 2.34 22.10 0.52
CA GLY A 43 2.12 23.04 1.64
C GLY A 43 1.82 22.38 2.98
N SER A 44 1.65 21.06 3.06
CA SER A 44 1.52 20.36 4.34
C SER A 44 2.87 20.32 5.08
N PRO A 45 2.94 20.75 6.36
CA PRO A 45 4.18 20.71 7.14
C PRO A 45 4.56 19.31 7.62
N THR A 46 3.58 18.39 7.71
CA THR A 46 3.78 17.04 8.25
C THR A 46 3.67 15.95 7.19
N THR A 47 2.91 16.19 6.12
CA THR A 47 2.64 15.21 5.06
C THR A 47 2.78 15.88 3.69
N PRO A 48 4.01 16.25 3.27
CA PRO A 48 4.25 16.99 2.04
C PRO A 48 3.88 16.18 0.79
N ASP A 49 3.81 16.86 -0.36
CA ASP A 49 3.55 16.22 -1.65
C ASP A 49 4.48 15.04 -1.93
N LYS A 50 3.96 14.03 -2.64
CA LYS A 50 4.65 12.76 -2.95
C LYS A 50 5.08 11.95 -1.72
N THR A 51 4.35 12.09 -0.63
CA THR A 51 4.42 11.20 0.53
C THR A 51 3.03 10.68 0.89
N VAL A 52 2.99 9.61 1.68
CA VAL A 52 1.77 9.08 2.29
C VAL A 52 2.01 8.73 3.75
N VAL A 53 0.97 8.76 4.58
CA VAL A 53 1.03 8.17 5.92
C VAL A 53 0.51 6.75 5.86
N VAL A 54 1.28 5.82 6.42
CA VAL A 54 0.89 4.41 6.55
C VAL A 54 0.65 4.10 8.02
N GLN A 55 -0.47 3.43 8.29
CA GLN A 55 -0.71 2.70 9.54
C GLN A 55 -0.28 1.25 9.31
N TRP A 56 0.82 0.83 9.93
CA TRP A 56 1.23 -0.57 9.92
C TRP A 56 0.31 -1.39 10.81
N ASP A 57 0.06 -2.65 10.43
CA ASP A 57 -0.81 -3.54 11.19
C ASP A 57 -0.31 -3.79 12.62
N GLN A 58 1.02 -3.72 12.80
CA GLN A 58 1.68 -3.87 14.10
C GLN A 58 1.71 -2.58 14.92
N GLY A 59 1.08 -1.51 14.44
CA GLY A 59 0.73 -0.32 15.22
C GLY A 59 1.48 0.95 14.86
N ASN A 60 2.69 0.89 14.32
CA ASN A 60 3.43 2.13 13.99
C ASN A 60 2.71 2.93 12.88
N ARG A 61 2.69 4.26 13.01
CA ARG A 61 2.04 5.18 12.08
C ARG A 61 2.98 6.33 11.71
N THR A 62 3.35 6.43 10.45
CA THR A 62 4.32 7.46 10.01
C THR A 62 4.29 7.65 8.49
N ASN A 63 5.01 8.65 7.99
CA ASN A 63 5.02 9.03 6.59
C ASN A 63 6.17 8.37 5.79
N TYR A 64 5.91 8.09 4.50
CA TYR A 64 6.82 7.41 3.59
C TYR A 64 6.77 8.04 2.20
N ARG A 65 7.86 7.92 1.43
CA ARG A 65 8.01 8.54 0.12
C ARG A 65 7.34 7.70 -0.96
N THR A 66 6.58 8.36 -1.82
CA THR A 66 5.94 7.79 -3.01
C THR A 66 6.27 8.68 -4.23
N GLY A 67 7.54 9.09 -4.31
CA GLY A 67 8.09 10.01 -5.31
C GLY A 67 8.78 11.25 -4.72
N PHE A 68 8.72 11.49 -3.41
CA PHE A 68 9.46 12.59 -2.77
C PHE A 68 10.96 12.34 -2.87
N GLN A 69 11.70 13.33 -3.39
CA GLN A 69 13.12 13.19 -3.76
C GLN A 69 13.41 12.01 -4.70
N GLY A 70 12.44 11.63 -5.53
CA GLY A 70 12.59 10.56 -6.52
C GLY A 70 12.61 9.15 -5.93
N ALA A 71 12.23 8.99 -4.66
CA ALA A 71 12.27 7.70 -3.97
C ALA A 71 10.88 7.13 -3.67
N TYR A 72 10.80 5.80 -3.69
CA TYR A 72 9.60 5.02 -3.52
C TYR A 72 9.82 3.97 -2.42
N ASP A 73 9.43 4.34 -1.19
CA ASP A 73 9.64 3.53 0.01
C ASP A 73 8.64 2.37 0.13
N LEU A 74 7.58 2.35 -0.68
CA LEU A 74 6.44 1.45 -0.55
C LEU A 74 6.11 0.76 -1.87
N LEU A 75 5.66 -0.49 -1.77
CA LEU A 75 5.06 -1.25 -2.87
C LEU A 75 3.60 -1.54 -2.55
N LEU A 76 2.76 -1.56 -3.59
CA LEU A 76 1.37 -2.02 -3.45
C LEU A 76 1.35 -3.50 -3.12
N TYR A 77 0.55 -3.85 -2.13
CA TYR A 77 0.28 -5.22 -1.74
C TYR A 77 -1.06 -5.65 -2.34
N ASP A 78 -1.01 -6.33 -3.49
CA ASP A 78 -2.18 -6.86 -4.17
C ASP A 78 -2.47 -8.29 -3.71
N ASN A 79 -3.48 -8.44 -2.85
CA ASN A 79 -4.08 -9.72 -2.54
C ASN A 79 -5.19 -10.00 -3.55
N ALA A 80 -4.85 -10.32 -4.80
CA ALA A 80 -5.84 -10.74 -5.78
C ALA A 80 -6.68 -11.88 -5.18
N GLN A 81 -7.98 -11.64 -4.98
CA GLN A 81 -8.89 -12.65 -4.48
C GLN A 81 -9.04 -13.73 -5.56
N ILE A 82 -8.51 -14.94 -5.31
CA ILE A 82 -8.84 -16.13 -6.11
C ILE A 82 -10.32 -16.45 -5.82
N GLY A 83 -11.21 -15.83 -6.59
CA GLY A 83 -12.64 -16.05 -6.55
C GLY A 83 -13.00 -17.43 -7.10
N ARG A 84 -13.01 -18.41 -6.20
CA ARG A 84 -13.79 -19.67 -6.19
C ARG A 84 -14.56 -19.98 -7.49
N TYR A 85 -14.09 -20.96 -8.27
CA TYR A 85 -14.92 -21.65 -9.25
C TYR A 85 -16.13 -22.25 -8.54
N SER A 86 -17.32 -21.65 -8.70
CA SER A 86 -18.57 -22.33 -8.39
C SER A 86 -18.77 -23.40 -9.46
N MET A 87 -18.27 -24.61 -9.19
CA MET A 87 -18.68 -25.79 -9.94
C MET A 87 -20.19 -25.96 -9.80
N ASP A 88 -20.84 -26.06 -10.96
CA ASP A 88 -22.23 -26.44 -11.16
C ASP A 88 -22.70 -27.49 -10.16
N LYS A 89 -23.59 -27.08 -9.25
CA LYS A 89 -24.48 -28.05 -8.60
C LYS A 89 -25.64 -28.35 -9.53
N LYS A 90 -25.45 -29.44 -10.28
CA LYS A 90 -26.43 -30.39 -10.79
C LYS A 90 -27.87 -30.15 -10.28
N HIS A 91 -28.77 -29.80 -11.19
CA HIS A 91 -30.18 -30.13 -11.01
C HIS A 91 -30.38 -31.57 -11.52
N LYS A 92 -30.76 -32.46 -10.60
CA LYS A 92 -31.02 -33.87 -10.82
C LYS A 92 -32.51 -34.12 -10.54
N HIS A 93 -33.17 -34.77 -11.50
CA HIS A 93 -34.54 -35.32 -11.52
C HIS A 93 -35.70 -34.33 -11.57
#